data_AF-A0A1S3IGM7-F1
#
_entry.id   AF-A0A1S3IGM7-F1
#
_cell.length_a   1.000
_cell.length_b   1.000
_cell.length_c   1.000
_cell.angle_alpha   90.00
_cell.angle_beta   90.00
_cell.angle_gamma   90.00
#
_symmetry.space_group_name_H-M   'P 1'
#
loop_
_entity.id
_entity.type
_entity.pdbx_description
1 polymer ?
#
loop_
_entity_poly.entity_id
_entity_poly.type
_entity_poly.pdbx_seq_one_letter_code
_entity_poly.pdbx_strand_id
1 'polypeptide(L)'
;MAHVSRMRTPIEHCLKKPLHSVKDTAWVAISKHGIIGPFWSEDDNERSVTINTERYVQVLGKFWTALGRRRGVVRVLQWFQQEDRVYGNNPQTITDLKAAITAAIRVIPREECGRVIENFAHHKDDDGDGIPDDQEDSDGDGIPDSIDNDDDGDGIPDNLEKDTDGDGIPDYLDDDDDGDGIPDSQDKDDDGDGIPDDQEDSDGDGIPDSLDNDDDGDGIPDNLEKDTDGDGIPDYLDPDDDNDGIPDDRDRDDDNDGIPDEQEIDTDGDGIPDYLDDDDDNDGIPDAQDNDDDGDGIPDDREKDTDGDGIPDYLDDDDDNDGIPDSEDDDDDGDGILDVDEKDTDGDGIPDYLDDDDDGDGIPDYLDEDQNGDGIPDYEEVTKDEL
;
A
#
# COMPACT_ATOMS: atom_id res chain seq x y z
N MET A 1 71.63 -68.48 10.87
CA MET A 1 70.44 -67.90 11.52
C MET A 1 70.06 -66.64 10.74
N ALA A 2 68.79 -66.56 10.31
CA ALA A 2 68.01 -65.40 9.79
C ALA A 2 68.63 -64.57 8.63
N HIS A 3 68.13 -64.67 7.38
CA HIS A 3 66.91 -64.07 6.77
C HIS A 3 67.17 -62.69 6.11
N VAL A 4 67.07 -62.66 4.75
CA VAL A 4 66.33 -61.73 3.85
C VAL A 4 66.62 -60.20 3.99
N SER A 5 66.66 -59.31 2.99
CA SER A 5 66.69 -59.21 1.51
C SER A 5 66.49 -57.69 1.21
N ARG A 6 66.66 -57.29 -0.07
CA ARG A 6 66.35 -55.99 -0.74
C ARG A 6 67.54 -55.01 -0.82
N MET A 7 68.21 -54.79 -1.96
CA MET A 7 67.82 -54.34 -3.33
C MET A 7 67.18 -52.94 -3.45
N ARG A 8 67.86 -52.09 -4.25
CA ARG A 8 67.41 -50.94 -5.08
C ARG A 8 67.06 -49.64 -4.32
N THR A 9 67.34 -48.41 -4.76
CA THR A 9 67.84 -47.76 -5.99
C THR A 9 68.15 -46.27 -5.68
N PRO A 10 68.81 -45.50 -6.57
CA PRO A 10 69.19 -44.10 -6.35
C PRO A 10 68.01 -43.14 -6.38
N ILE A 11 68.06 -42.08 -5.57
CA ILE A 11 67.11 -40.97 -5.55
C ILE A 11 67.38 -40.08 -6.78
N GLU A 12 66.63 -40.32 -7.86
CA GLU A 12 66.31 -39.29 -8.84
C GLU A 12 65.09 -38.52 -8.33
N HIS A 13 65.31 -37.45 -7.56
CA HIS A 13 64.27 -36.44 -7.34
C HIS A 13 64.55 -35.29 -8.29
N CYS A 14 64.16 -35.51 -9.55
CA CYS A 14 64.02 -34.46 -10.53
C CYS A 14 62.89 -33.54 -10.03
N LEU A 15 63.24 -32.32 -9.61
CA LEU A 15 62.32 -31.25 -9.27
C LEU A 15 61.47 -30.88 -10.50
N LYS A 16 60.41 -31.63 -10.79
CA LYS A 16 59.32 -31.15 -11.65
C LYS A 16 58.39 -30.32 -10.77
N LYS A 17 58.68 -29.03 -10.65
CA LYS A 17 57.64 -28.06 -10.25
C LYS A 17 56.52 -28.16 -11.29
N PRO A 18 55.24 -28.25 -10.90
CA PRO A 18 54.15 -28.14 -11.85
C PRO A 18 54.25 -26.76 -12.51
N LEU A 19 54.29 -26.73 -13.84
CA LEU A 19 54.54 -25.53 -14.64
C LEU A 19 53.31 -24.61 -14.78
N HIS A 20 52.26 -24.84 -13.99
CA HIS A 20 50.96 -24.18 -14.11
C HIS A 20 50.20 -24.19 -12.79
N SER A 21 49.30 -23.21 -12.64
CA SER A 21 48.22 -23.23 -11.66
C SER A 21 47.44 -24.54 -11.81
N VAL A 22 47.02 -25.15 -10.70
CA VAL A 22 46.19 -26.36 -10.68
C VAL A 22 44.81 -26.12 -11.33
N LYS A 23 44.49 -24.86 -11.64
CA LYS A 23 43.23 -24.41 -12.25
C LYS A 23 43.53 -23.61 -13.51
N ASP A 24 43.20 -24.19 -14.66
CA ASP A 24 43.07 -23.49 -15.94
C ASP A 24 41.57 -23.36 -16.24
N THR A 25 41.08 -22.13 -16.32
CA THR A 25 39.68 -21.83 -16.61
C THR A 25 39.50 -21.68 -18.11
N ALA A 26 38.58 -22.45 -18.69
CA ALA A 26 38.17 -22.32 -20.09
C ALA A 26 36.85 -21.57 -20.16
N TRP A 27 36.75 -20.62 -21.09
CA TRP A 27 35.50 -19.92 -21.36
C TRP A 27 34.85 -20.42 -22.63
N VAL A 28 33.55 -20.60 -22.58
CA VAL A 28 32.78 -21.11 -23.70
C VAL A 28 31.54 -20.25 -23.85
N ALA A 29 31.26 -19.80 -25.07
CA ALA A 29 30.01 -19.15 -25.41
C ALA A 29 29.08 -20.17 -26.07
N ILE A 30 27.82 -20.22 -25.64
CA ILE A 30 26.81 -21.12 -26.18
C ILE A 30 25.80 -20.31 -26.99
N SER A 31 25.40 -20.84 -28.14
CA SER A 31 24.33 -20.27 -28.95
C SER A 31 23.40 -21.38 -29.43
N LYS A 32 22.21 -21.01 -29.91
CA LYS A 32 21.29 -21.94 -30.59
C LYS A 32 21.89 -22.66 -31.81
N HIS A 33 23.02 -22.18 -32.33
CA HIS A 33 23.73 -22.79 -33.46
C HIS A 33 24.89 -23.70 -33.03
N GLY A 34 25.11 -23.83 -31.73
CA GLY A 34 26.15 -24.63 -31.09
C GLY A 34 27.15 -23.78 -30.31
N ILE A 35 28.21 -24.44 -29.87
CA ILE A 35 29.25 -23.87 -29.02
C ILE A 35 30.27 -23.04 -29.82
N ILE A 36 30.63 -21.88 -29.29
CA ILE A 36 31.65 -20.97 -29.80
C ILE A 36 32.80 -20.89 -28.77
N GLY A 37 34.02 -21.23 -29.19
CA GLY A 37 35.16 -21.37 -28.27
C GLY A 37 35.38 -22.80 -27.82
N PRO A 38 36.52 -23.13 -27.18
CA PRO A 38 36.95 -22.51 -25.93
C PRO A 38 37.93 -21.34 -26.09
N PHE A 39 37.79 -20.35 -25.21
CA PHE A 39 38.68 -19.21 -25.07
C PHE A 39 39.58 -19.36 -23.84
N TRP A 40 40.82 -18.93 -23.98
CA TRP A 40 41.87 -19.07 -22.97
C TRP A 40 42.48 -17.70 -22.69
N SER A 41 42.74 -17.43 -21.41
CA SER A 41 43.55 -16.28 -21.01
C SER A 41 44.99 -16.74 -20.78
N GLU A 42 45.93 -16.13 -21.49
CA GLU A 42 47.37 -16.41 -21.41
C GLU A 42 48.15 -15.11 -21.20
N ASP A 43 49.28 -15.19 -20.50
CA ASP A 43 50.27 -14.11 -20.42
C ASP A 43 51.16 -14.04 -21.68
N ASP A 44 52.05 -13.04 -21.75
CA ASP A 44 53.00 -12.85 -22.86
C ASP A 44 53.96 -14.03 -23.09
N ASN A 45 54.00 -15.01 -22.16
CA ASN A 45 54.82 -16.21 -22.25
C ASN A 45 53.96 -17.47 -22.50
N GLU A 46 52.73 -17.31 -22.99
CA GLU A 46 51.78 -18.39 -23.29
C GLU A 46 51.42 -19.25 -22.07
N ARG A 47 51.50 -18.69 -20.86
CA ARG A 47 51.07 -19.39 -19.64
C ARG A 47 49.64 -19.03 -19.34
N SER A 48 48.82 -20.04 -19.06
CA SER A 48 47.46 -19.83 -18.58
C SER A 48 47.45 -19.03 -17.28
N VAL A 49 46.51 -18.09 -17.19
CA VAL A 49 46.38 -17.21 -16.03
C VAL A 49 44.95 -17.19 -15.50
N THR A 50 44.81 -17.03 -14.17
CA THR A 50 43.51 -16.80 -13.53
C THR A 50 42.86 -15.54 -14.09
N ILE A 51 41.55 -15.63 -14.33
CA ILE A 51 40.75 -14.55 -14.89
C ILE A 51 40.14 -13.76 -13.74
N ASN A 52 40.39 -12.46 -13.74
CA ASN A 52 39.72 -11.44 -12.93
C ASN A 52 38.83 -10.58 -13.85
N THR A 53 38.05 -9.65 -13.31
CA THR A 53 37.13 -8.78 -14.07
C THR A 53 37.79 -8.08 -15.26
N GLU A 54 39.00 -7.54 -15.09
CA GLU A 54 39.73 -6.88 -16.18
C GLU A 54 40.10 -7.85 -17.32
N ARG A 55 40.59 -9.04 -16.97
CA ARG A 55 40.92 -10.08 -17.97
C ARG A 55 39.69 -10.69 -18.60
N TYR A 56 38.57 -10.70 -17.89
CA TYR A 56 37.27 -11.13 -18.39
C TYR A 56 36.83 -10.25 -19.56
N VAL A 57 36.88 -8.93 -19.40
CA VAL A 57 36.60 -7.96 -20.47
C VAL A 57 37.53 -8.17 -21.68
N GLN A 58 38.81 -8.48 -21.45
CA GLN A 58 39.75 -8.76 -22.54
C GLN A 58 39.43 -10.06 -23.31
N VAL A 59 38.97 -11.11 -22.62
CA VAL A 59 38.52 -12.35 -23.25
C VAL A 59 37.27 -12.11 -24.09
N LEU A 60 36.30 -11.35 -23.57
CA LEU A 60 35.11 -10.92 -24.31
C LEU A 60 35.49 -10.07 -25.54
N GLY A 61 36.40 -9.11 -25.40
CA GLY A 61 36.89 -8.30 -26.53
C GLY A 61 37.54 -9.15 -27.64
N LYS A 62 38.33 -10.17 -27.26
CA LYS A 62 38.91 -11.15 -28.22
C LYS A 62 37.82 -11.99 -28.88
N PHE A 63 36.79 -12.41 -28.14
CA PHE A 63 35.62 -13.11 -28.65
C PHE A 63 34.88 -12.27 -29.69
N TRP A 64 34.50 -11.03 -29.35
CA TRP A 64 33.81 -10.12 -30.27
C TRP A 64 34.64 -9.82 -31.51
N THR A 65 35.96 -9.67 -31.37
CA THR A 65 36.88 -9.51 -32.51
C THR A 65 36.92 -10.74 -33.42
N ALA A 66 36.89 -11.95 -32.84
CA ALA A 66 36.82 -13.19 -33.60
C ALA A 66 35.45 -13.36 -34.30
N LEU A 67 34.36 -12.95 -33.65
CA LEU A 67 33.01 -12.90 -34.22
C LEU A 67 32.90 -11.87 -35.35
N GLY A 68 33.56 -10.72 -35.24
CA GLY A 68 33.59 -9.65 -36.24
C GLY A 68 34.20 -10.06 -37.59
N ARG A 69 34.86 -11.21 -37.68
CA ARG A 69 35.27 -11.82 -38.97
C ARG A 69 34.19 -12.68 -39.62
N ARG A 70 33.10 -13.01 -38.90
CA ARG A 70 31.90 -13.71 -39.38
C ARG A 70 30.71 -12.75 -39.27
N ARG A 71 30.62 -11.81 -40.21
CA ARG A 71 29.52 -10.81 -40.28
C ARG A 71 28.15 -11.49 -40.10
N GLY A 72 27.41 -11.10 -39.05
CA GLY A 72 25.96 -11.36 -38.89
C GLY A 72 25.50 -12.18 -37.66
N VAL A 73 26.35 -12.44 -36.66
CA VAL A 73 26.03 -13.40 -35.57
C VAL A 73 25.83 -12.76 -34.18
N VAL A 74 25.77 -11.43 -34.05
CA VAL A 74 25.33 -10.85 -32.77
C VAL A 74 23.80 -10.83 -32.79
N ARG A 75 23.19 -11.82 -32.15
CA ARG A 75 21.77 -11.83 -31.78
C ARG A 75 21.73 -12.05 -30.28
N VAL A 76 20.78 -11.37 -29.63
CA VAL A 76 20.42 -11.26 -28.20
C VAL A 76 20.45 -12.58 -27.38
N LEU A 77 20.62 -13.75 -28.00
CA LEU A 77 20.54 -15.06 -27.35
C LEU A 77 21.91 -15.77 -27.28
N GLN A 78 22.90 -15.16 -26.62
CA GLN A 78 24.23 -15.75 -26.41
C GLN A 78 24.61 -15.72 -24.94
N TRP A 79 24.87 -16.89 -24.38
CA TRP A 79 25.16 -17.07 -22.96
C TRP A 79 26.62 -17.49 -22.75
N PHE A 80 27.20 -17.06 -21.64
CA PHE A 80 28.58 -17.34 -21.26
C PHE A 80 28.61 -18.09 -19.93
N GLN A 81 29.26 -19.25 -19.90
CA GLN A 81 29.40 -20.01 -18.67
C GLN A 81 30.89 -20.25 -18.37
N GLN A 82 31.26 -20.02 -17.11
CA GLN A 82 32.54 -20.44 -16.56
C GLN A 82 32.40 -21.86 -16.00
N GLU A 83 33.18 -22.81 -16.52
CA GLU A 83 33.16 -24.19 -16.03
C GLU A 83 34.52 -24.57 -15.41
N ASP A 84 34.49 -24.93 -14.13
CA ASP A 84 35.62 -25.51 -13.40
C ASP A 84 35.54 -27.05 -13.49
N ARG A 85 36.01 -27.65 -14.58
CA ARG A 85 36.08 -29.12 -14.71
C ARG A 85 37.48 -29.69 -14.54
N VAL A 86 37.60 -30.68 -13.66
CA VAL A 86 38.81 -31.50 -13.48
C VAL A 86 38.76 -32.67 -14.46
N TYR A 87 39.62 -32.64 -15.49
CA TYR A 87 39.65 -33.69 -16.52
C TYR A 87 40.38 -34.95 -16.05
N GLY A 88 39.67 -36.08 -16.05
CA GLY A 88 40.16 -37.38 -15.54
C GLY A 88 41.34 -38.01 -16.29
N ASN A 89 41.73 -37.47 -17.45
CA ASN A 89 42.86 -37.95 -18.26
C ASN A 89 44.18 -37.22 -17.96
N ASN A 90 44.42 -36.85 -16.70
CA ASN A 90 45.71 -36.41 -16.14
C ASN A 90 46.72 -35.81 -17.17
N PRO A 91 46.34 -34.72 -17.86
CA PRO A 91 47.11 -34.18 -18.97
C PRO A 91 48.49 -33.72 -18.46
N GLN A 92 49.54 -34.06 -19.21
CA GLN A 92 50.91 -33.80 -18.79
C GLN A 92 51.40 -32.40 -19.18
N THR A 93 50.66 -31.72 -20.07
CA THR A 93 50.94 -30.36 -20.55
C THR A 93 49.67 -29.55 -20.73
N ILE A 94 49.78 -28.21 -20.70
CA ILE A 94 48.68 -27.27 -21.01
C ILE A 94 48.15 -27.54 -22.43
N THR A 95 49.01 -27.86 -23.39
CA THR A 95 48.62 -28.19 -24.76
C THR A 95 47.71 -29.42 -24.80
N ASP A 96 48.01 -30.46 -24.03
CA ASP A 96 47.18 -31.67 -23.94
C ASP A 96 45.83 -31.37 -23.27
N LEU A 97 45.83 -30.54 -22.23
CA LEU A 97 44.61 -30.09 -21.55
C LEU A 97 43.70 -29.31 -22.51
N LYS A 98 44.24 -28.30 -23.21
CA LYS A 98 43.48 -27.50 -24.19
C LYS A 98 42.92 -28.36 -25.33
N ALA A 99 43.70 -29.34 -25.80
CA ALA A 99 43.25 -30.28 -26.83
C ALA A 99 42.10 -31.17 -26.33
N ALA A 100 42.19 -31.68 -25.10
CA ALA A 100 41.13 -32.49 -24.49
C ALA A 100 39.83 -31.69 -24.30
N ILE A 101 39.93 -30.45 -23.83
CA ILE A 101 38.79 -29.54 -23.63
C ILE A 101 38.14 -29.20 -24.98
N THR A 102 38.95 -28.85 -25.97
CA THR A 102 38.46 -28.57 -27.33
C THR A 102 37.76 -29.78 -27.95
N ALA A 103 38.26 -31.00 -27.70
CA ALA A 103 37.64 -32.22 -28.20
C ALA A 103 36.31 -32.53 -27.49
N ALA A 104 36.24 -32.34 -26.17
CA ALA A 104 35.03 -32.54 -25.38
C ALA A 104 33.91 -31.57 -25.78
N ILE A 105 34.25 -30.30 -26.02
CA ILE A 105 33.29 -29.28 -26.45
C ILE A 105 32.71 -29.60 -27.84
N ARG A 106 33.54 -30.12 -28.76
CA ARG A 106 33.11 -30.43 -30.14
C ARG A 106 32.07 -31.54 -30.25
N VAL A 107 31.89 -32.35 -29.21
CA VAL A 107 30.95 -33.49 -29.23
C VAL A 107 29.61 -33.18 -28.55
N ILE A 108 29.44 -31.97 -28.01
CA ILE A 108 28.15 -31.55 -27.43
C ILE A 108 27.13 -31.33 -28.57
N PRO A 109 25.99 -32.03 -28.57
CA PRO A 109 24.94 -31.91 -29.59
C PRO A 109 24.34 -30.50 -29.66
N ARG A 110 23.87 -30.11 -30.85
CA ARG A 110 23.20 -28.80 -31.04
C ARG A 110 21.87 -28.75 -30.32
N GLU A 111 21.18 -29.88 -30.20
CA GLU A 111 19.91 -30.01 -29.48
C GLU A 111 20.09 -29.75 -27.99
N GLU A 112 21.23 -30.16 -27.41
CA GLU A 112 21.57 -29.88 -26.00
C GLU A 112 21.86 -28.38 -25.81
N CYS A 113 22.56 -27.75 -26.77
CA CYS A 113 22.73 -26.29 -26.77
C CYS A 113 21.39 -25.55 -26.90
N GLY A 114 20.50 -26.04 -27.76
CA GLY A 114 19.15 -25.48 -27.94
C GLY A 114 18.33 -25.57 -26.66
N ARG A 115 18.34 -26.72 -25.98
CA ARG A 115 17.62 -26.92 -24.70
C ARG A 115 18.14 -26.04 -23.57
N VAL A 116 19.45 -25.78 -23.49
CA VAL A 116 20.00 -24.84 -22.51
C VAL A 116 19.46 -23.44 -22.77
N ILE A 117 19.51 -22.98 -24.02
CA ILE A 117 18.94 -21.66 -24.39
C ILE A 117 17.43 -21.60 -24.15
N GLU A 118 16.69 -22.66 -24.49
CA GLU A 118 15.24 -22.73 -24.28
C GLU A 118 14.89 -22.73 -22.79
N ASN A 119 15.60 -23.47 -21.94
CA ASN A 119 15.35 -23.48 -20.50
C ASN A 119 15.56 -22.10 -19.83
N PHE A 120 16.49 -21.28 -20.34
CA PHE A 120 16.71 -19.92 -19.82
C PHE A 120 15.79 -18.88 -20.48
N ALA A 121 15.35 -19.11 -21.72
CA ALA A 121 14.42 -18.20 -22.41
C ALA A 121 12.94 -18.38 -22.01
N HIS A 122 12.63 -19.29 -21.08
CA HIS A 122 11.26 -19.43 -20.54
C HIS A 122 10.95 -18.48 -19.39
N HIS A 123 11.97 -17.81 -18.87
CA HIS A 123 11.82 -16.75 -17.90
C HIS A 123 12.24 -15.45 -18.62
N LYS A 124 11.36 -14.45 -18.56
CA LYS A 124 11.66 -13.09 -19.03
C LYS A 124 12.75 -12.53 -18.09
N ASP A 125 13.68 -11.78 -18.63
CA ASP A 125 14.92 -11.27 -17.99
C ASP A 125 15.26 -10.03 -18.82
N ASP A 126 14.50 -8.97 -18.59
CA ASP A 126 14.45 -7.78 -19.42
C ASP A 126 15.71 -6.93 -19.27
N ASP A 127 16.30 -6.89 -18.06
CA ASP A 127 17.49 -6.12 -17.75
C ASP A 127 18.81 -6.91 -18.04
N GLY A 128 18.74 -8.24 -18.12
CA GLY A 128 19.83 -9.13 -18.47
C GLY A 128 20.85 -9.36 -17.35
N ASP A 129 20.50 -9.12 -16.09
CA ASP A 129 21.37 -9.31 -14.93
C ASP A 129 21.54 -10.80 -14.54
N GLY A 130 20.63 -11.65 -15.03
CA GLY A 130 20.62 -13.10 -14.84
C GLY A 130 19.70 -13.59 -13.73
N ILE A 131 18.90 -12.70 -13.13
CA ILE A 131 17.71 -12.97 -12.34
C ILE A 131 16.51 -12.86 -13.30
N PRO A 132 15.62 -13.86 -13.35
CA PRO A 132 14.34 -13.70 -14.02
C PRO A 132 13.50 -12.54 -13.49
N ASP A 133 12.74 -11.83 -14.35
CA ASP A 133 11.72 -10.84 -13.93
C ASP A 133 10.76 -11.43 -12.87
N ASP A 134 10.48 -12.75 -12.93
CA ASP A 134 9.60 -13.43 -11.96
C ASP A 134 10.26 -13.78 -10.61
N GLN A 135 11.49 -13.33 -10.41
CA GLN A 135 12.36 -13.57 -9.26
C GLN A 135 13.18 -12.31 -8.90
N GLU A 136 12.88 -11.16 -9.47
CA GLU A 136 13.34 -9.88 -8.95
C GLU A 136 12.77 -9.70 -7.53
N ASP A 137 13.55 -9.05 -6.68
CA ASP A 137 13.41 -8.92 -5.21
C ASP A 137 14.30 -7.72 -4.86
N SER A 138 13.76 -6.54 -5.16
CA SER A 138 14.50 -5.28 -5.27
C SER A 138 14.98 -4.78 -3.91
N ASP A 139 14.20 -4.96 -2.85
CA ASP A 139 14.56 -4.64 -1.47
C ASP A 139 15.27 -5.80 -0.73
N GLY A 140 15.11 -7.05 -1.20
CA GLY A 140 15.74 -8.25 -0.65
C GLY A 140 15.03 -8.86 0.55
N ASP A 141 13.75 -8.59 0.77
CA ASP A 141 12.95 -9.14 1.87
C ASP A 141 12.52 -10.60 1.64
N GLY A 142 12.59 -11.05 0.39
CA GLY A 142 12.28 -12.41 -0.06
C GLY A 142 10.86 -12.60 -0.62
N ILE A 143 10.09 -11.54 -0.79
CA ILE A 143 8.91 -11.42 -1.62
C ILE A 143 9.39 -10.98 -3.02
N PRO A 144 9.01 -11.68 -4.10
CA PRO A 144 9.38 -11.23 -5.43
C PRO A 144 8.58 -10.01 -5.87
N ASP A 145 9.22 -9.04 -6.51
CA ASP A 145 8.63 -7.77 -6.99
C ASP A 145 7.25 -7.96 -7.67
N SER A 146 7.12 -9.02 -8.48
CA SER A 146 5.85 -9.37 -9.15
C SER A 146 4.62 -9.64 -8.25
N ILE A 147 4.83 -9.75 -6.93
CA ILE A 147 3.80 -9.91 -5.90
C ILE A 147 4.11 -9.07 -4.65
N ASP A 148 5.14 -8.23 -4.71
CA ASP A 148 5.40 -7.24 -3.68
C ASP A 148 4.51 -6.03 -3.95
N ASN A 149 4.15 -5.31 -2.88
CA ASN A 149 3.39 -4.07 -2.99
C ASN A 149 4.30 -2.85 -2.76
N ASP A 150 5.54 -3.06 -2.32
CA ASP A 150 6.59 -2.04 -2.11
C ASP A 150 7.92 -2.67 -2.55
N ASP A 151 8.16 -2.67 -3.87
CA ASP A 151 9.29 -3.35 -4.50
C ASP A 151 10.64 -2.91 -3.91
N ASP A 152 10.76 -1.65 -3.48
CA ASP A 152 12.02 -1.04 -3.06
C ASP A 152 12.18 -0.88 -1.53
N GLY A 153 11.11 -1.12 -0.78
CA GLY A 153 11.07 -1.20 0.67
C GLY A 153 11.22 0.17 1.35
N ASP A 154 10.86 1.26 0.67
CA ASP A 154 10.96 2.61 1.22
C ASP A 154 9.73 3.06 2.03
N GLY A 155 8.66 2.25 2.01
CA GLY A 155 7.40 2.47 2.71
C GLY A 155 6.36 3.26 1.90
N ILE A 156 6.58 3.45 0.60
CA ILE A 156 5.59 3.95 -0.35
C ILE A 156 5.16 2.78 -1.24
N PRO A 157 3.88 2.39 -1.25
CA PRO A 157 3.38 1.36 -2.15
C PRO A 157 3.63 1.66 -3.64
N ASP A 158 3.95 0.64 -4.45
CA ASP A 158 4.32 0.74 -5.87
C ASP A 158 3.25 1.47 -6.72
N ASN A 159 1.97 1.35 -6.36
CA ASN A 159 0.87 2.03 -7.03
C ASN A 159 0.91 3.55 -6.82
N LEU A 160 1.49 4.02 -5.72
CA LEU A 160 1.67 5.43 -5.40
C LEU A 160 3.01 6.00 -5.91
N GLU A 161 3.91 5.15 -6.44
CA GLU A 161 5.22 5.58 -6.94
C GLU A 161 5.23 6.14 -8.38
N LYS A 162 4.06 6.26 -9.02
CA LYS A 162 3.96 6.82 -10.38
C LYS A 162 4.54 8.25 -10.38
N ASP A 163 5.47 8.52 -11.30
CA ASP A 163 6.16 9.82 -11.50
C ASP A 163 6.21 10.07 -13.02
N THR A 164 5.21 10.80 -13.52
CA THR A 164 4.91 10.93 -14.95
C THR A 164 5.96 11.78 -15.69
N ASP A 165 6.43 12.87 -15.11
CA ASP A 165 7.45 13.74 -15.71
C ASP A 165 8.91 13.36 -15.34
N GLY A 166 9.10 12.52 -14.32
CA GLY A 166 10.39 12.03 -13.85
C GLY A 166 11.20 13.03 -13.03
N ASP A 167 10.55 14.00 -12.36
CA ASP A 167 11.22 15.01 -11.55
C ASP A 167 11.59 14.51 -10.13
N GLY A 168 11.02 13.37 -9.73
CA GLY A 168 11.21 12.70 -8.45
C GLY A 168 10.21 13.09 -7.37
N ILE A 169 9.10 13.74 -7.74
CA ILE A 169 7.88 13.87 -6.94
C ILE A 169 6.87 12.88 -7.54
N PRO A 170 6.28 11.96 -6.76
CA PRO A 170 5.21 11.10 -7.27
C PRO A 170 3.97 11.91 -7.61
N ASP A 171 3.21 11.48 -8.63
CA ASP A 171 2.01 12.14 -9.17
C ASP A 171 1.03 12.55 -8.05
N TYR A 172 0.75 11.67 -7.07
CA TYR A 172 -0.16 11.98 -5.96
C TYR A 172 0.28 13.14 -5.04
N LEU A 173 1.54 13.59 -5.14
CA LEU A 173 2.12 14.74 -4.44
C LEU A 173 2.60 15.85 -5.38
N ASP A 174 2.51 15.67 -6.70
CA ASP A 174 2.82 16.70 -7.67
C ASP A 174 1.56 17.55 -7.94
N ASP A 175 1.78 18.80 -8.35
CA ASP A 175 0.71 19.72 -8.76
C ASP A 175 0.73 19.95 -10.29
N ASP A 176 1.61 19.28 -11.04
CA ASP A 176 1.93 19.43 -12.47
C ASP A 176 2.53 18.12 -13.03
N ASP A 177 1.75 17.03 -13.00
CA ASP A 177 2.15 15.64 -13.24
C ASP A 177 2.95 15.41 -14.54
N ASP A 178 2.60 16.08 -15.64
CA ASP A 178 3.30 15.98 -16.93
C ASP A 178 4.43 17.00 -17.12
N GLY A 179 4.58 17.94 -16.17
CA GLY A 179 5.59 18.99 -16.16
C GLY A 179 5.48 19.99 -17.33
N ASP A 180 4.30 20.16 -17.94
CA ASP A 180 4.09 21.12 -19.02
C ASP A 180 3.99 22.58 -18.54
N GLY A 181 3.74 22.77 -17.23
CA GLY A 181 3.64 24.05 -16.55
C GLY A 181 2.21 24.57 -16.40
N ILE A 182 1.21 23.71 -16.55
CA ILE A 182 -0.19 23.94 -16.24
C ILE A 182 -0.54 23.03 -15.05
N PRO A 183 -0.98 23.58 -13.91
CA PRO A 183 -1.28 22.71 -12.77
C PRO A 183 -2.44 21.77 -13.07
N ASP A 184 -2.42 20.54 -12.54
CA ASP A 184 -3.39 19.46 -12.87
C ASP A 184 -4.84 19.91 -12.69
N SER A 185 -5.12 20.64 -11.59
CA SER A 185 -6.41 21.29 -11.32
C SER A 185 -6.96 22.20 -12.44
N GLN A 186 -6.13 22.59 -13.39
CA GLN A 186 -6.43 23.43 -14.55
C GLN A 186 -6.05 22.78 -15.89
N ASP A 187 -5.37 21.64 -15.86
CA ASP A 187 -5.14 20.85 -17.05
C ASP A 187 -6.41 20.06 -17.41
N LYS A 188 -6.35 19.41 -18.56
CA LYS A 188 -7.41 18.62 -19.18
C LYS A 188 -6.84 17.31 -19.72
N ASP A 189 -5.58 17.05 -19.42
CA ASP A 189 -4.68 16.00 -19.93
C ASP A 189 -3.48 16.07 -18.96
N ASP A 190 -3.74 15.87 -17.66
CA ASP A 190 -2.78 16.09 -16.56
C ASP A 190 -1.57 15.16 -16.62
N ASP A 191 -1.73 13.95 -17.15
CA ASP A 191 -0.65 12.99 -17.41
C ASP A 191 0.04 13.18 -18.80
N GLY A 192 -0.51 14.06 -19.63
CA GLY A 192 -0.01 14.41 -20.96
C GLY A 192 0.02 13.26 -21.97
N ASP A 193 -0.76 12.19 -21.77
CA ASP A 193 -0.80 11.03 -22.67
C ASP A 193 -1.53 11.32 -24.01
N GLY A 194 -2.29 12.42 -24.05
CA GLY A 194 -3.04 12.91 -25.19
C GLY A 194 -4.51 12.45 -25.25
N ILE A 195 -5.00 11.81 -24.20
CA ILE A 195 -6.40 11.52 -23.89
C ILE A 195 -6.81 12.53 -22.81
N PRO A 196 -7.86 13.34 -23.04
CA PRO A 196 -8.30 14.24 -21.99
C PRO A 196 -8.85 13.49 -20.78
N ASP A 197 -8.64 13.99 -19.56
CA ASP A 197 -9.12 13.37 -18.30
C ASP A 197 -10.64 13.05 -18.35
N ASP A 198 -11.42 13.90 -19.03
CA ASP A 198 -12.87 13.70 -19.24
C ASP A 198 -13.24 12.53 -20.18
N GLN A 199 -12.24 11.82 -20.70
CA GLN A 199 -12.31 10.75 -21.68
C GLN A 199 -11.39 9.58 -21.34
N GLU A 200 -10.72 9.59 -20.19
CA GLU A 200 -10.02 8.42 -19.65
C GLU A 200 -11.00 7.27 -19.43
N ASP A 201 -10.50 6.06 -19.61
CA ASP A 201 -11.21 4.78 -19.73
C ASP A 201 -10.19 3.69 -19.37
N SER A 202 -9.88 3.63 -18.07
CA SER A 202 -8.76 2.89 -17.48
C SER A 202 -8.86 1.38 -17.73
N ASP A 203 -10.06 0.80 -17.61
CA ASP A 203 -10.31 -0.62 -17.92
C ASP A 203 -10.57 -0.90 -19.42
N GLY A 204 -10.88 0.14 -20.20
CA GLY A 204 -11.13 0.08 -21.64
C GLY A 204 -12.47 -0.56 -22.02
N ASP A 205 -13.47 -0.56 -21.14
CA ASP A 205 -14.81 -1.07 -21.41
C ASP A 205 -15.65 -0.11 -22.29
N GLY A 206 -15.22 1.15 -22.37
CA GLY A 206 -15.83 2.21 -23.16
C GLY A 206 -16.80 3.12 -22.39
N ILE A 207 -16.85 3.00 -21.06
CA ILE A 207 -17.40 3.98 -20.13
C ILE A 207 -16.21 4.80 -19.61
N PRO A 208 -16.24 6.15 -19.70
CA PRO A 208 -15.17 6.94 -19.12
C PRO A 208 -15.16 6.85 -17.60
N ASP A 209 -13.98 6.88 -16.98
CA ASP A 209 -13.77 6.72 -15.52
C ASP A 209 -14.69 7.63 -14.70
N SER A 210 -14.79 8.92 -15.10
CA SER A 210 -15.74 9.88 -14.52
C SER A 210 -17.24 9.48 -14.52
N LEU A 211 -17.62 8.40 -15.20
CA LEU A 211 -18.95 7.82 -15.29
C LEU A 211 -18.97 6.30 -15.01
N ASP A 212 -17.83 5.68 -14.76
CA ASP A 212 -17.76 4.29 -14.32
C ASP A 212 -17.95 4.21 -12.80
N ASN A 213 -18.09 2.99 -12.29
CA ASN A 213 -18.15 2.73 -10.84
C ASN A 213 -17.17 1.60 -10.48
N ASP A 214 -16.21 1.31 -11.35
CA ASP A 214 -15.24 0.20 -11.35
C ASP A 214 -14.21 0.55 -12.45
N ASP A 215 -13.49 1.65 -12.24
CA ASP A 215 -12.61 2.32 -13.21
C ASP A 215 -11.51 1.40 -13.74
N ASP A 216 -11.05 0.44 -12.93
CA ASP A 216 -10.01 -0.51 -13.28
C ASP A 216 -10.52 -1.90 -13.75
N GLY A 217 -11.83 -2.14 -13.60
CA GLY A 217 -12.54 -3.33 -14.02
C GLY A 217 -12.18 -4.60 -13.25
N ASP A 218 -11.68 -4.49 -12.02
CA ASP A 218 -11.31 -5.61 -11.17
C ASP A 218 -12.55 -6.32 -10.55
N GLY A 219 -13.69 -5.63 -10.53
CA GLY A 219 -14.97 -6.10 -10.01
C GLY A 219 -15.30 -5.65 -8.58
N ILE A 220 -14.47 -4.78 -7.99
CA ILE A 220 -14.71 -4.01 -6.78
C ILE A 220 -15.13 -2.61 -7.24
N PRO A 221 -16.27 -2.09 -6.77
CA PRO A 221 -16.65 -0.72 -7.10
C PRO A 221 -15.69 0.30 -6.49
N ASP A 222 -15.33 1.37 -7.21
CA ASP A 222 -14.36 2.41 -6.76
C ASP A 222 -14.66 2.94 -5.36
N ASN A 223 -15.95 3.08 -5.02
CA ASN A 223 -16.40 3.58 -3.72
C ASN A 223 -16.12 2.60 -2.55
N LEU A 224 -15.63 1.40 -2.84
CA LEU A 224 -15.20 0.38 -1.89
C LEU A 224 -13.68 0.11 -1.99
N GLU A 225 -12.96 0.89 -2.78
CA GLU A 225 -11.51 0.72 -2.99
C GLU A 225 -10.65 1.66 -2.13
N LYS A 226 -11.26 2.48 -1.26
CA LYS A 226 -10.50 3.26 -0.26
C LYS A 226 -9.62 2.29 0.55
N ASP A 227 -8.33 2.61 0.62
CA ASP A 227 -7.26 1.88 1.30
C ASP A 227 -6.38 2.94 1.94
N THR A 228 -6.72 3.30 3.17
CA THR A 228 -6.22 4.48 3.88
C THR A 228 -4.74 4.35 4.24
N ASP A 229 -4.29 3.14 4.60
CA ASP A 229 -2.90 2.87 4.95
C ASP A 229 -2.05 2.33 3.79
N GLY A 230 -2.68 1.97 2.67
CA GLY A 230 -2.03 1.47 1.47
C GLY A 230 -1.48 0.05 1.61
N ASP A 231 -2.00 -0.76 2.54
CA ASP A 231 -1.53 -2.14 2.75
C ASP A 231 -2.08 -3.15 1.72
N GLY A 232 -3.01 -2.69 0.87
CA GLY A 232 -3.67 -3.47 -0.18
C GLY A 232 -4.93 -4.19 0.30
N ILE A 233 -5.41 -3.91 1.51
CA ILE A 233 -6.72 -4.32 2.02
C ILE A 233 -7.60 -3.08 2.03
N PRO A 234 -8.69 -3.04 1.25
CA PRO A 234 -9.60 -1.91 1.30
C PRO A 234 -10.23 -1.75 2.68
N ASP A 235 -10.41 -0.51 3.14
CA ASP A 235 -10.90 -0.09 4.46
C ASP A 235 -12.13 -0.91 4.91
N TYR A 236 -13.10 -1.15 4.02
CA TYR A 236 -14.29 -1.94 4.37
C TYR A 236 -14.02 -3.42 4.77
N LEU A 237 -12.81 -3.92 4.52
CA LEU A 237 -12.30 -5.23 4.93
C LEU A 237 -11.13 -5.15 5.92
N ASP A 238 -10.52 -3.98 6.09
CA ASP A 238 -9.48 -3.78 7.09
C ASP A 238 -10.12 -3.61 8.49
N PRO A 239 -9.47 -4.12 9.55
CA PRO A 239 -9.86 -3.83 10.93
C PRO A 239 -9.07 -2.71 11.63
N ASP A 240 -8.13 -2.04 10.95
CA ASP A 240 -7.21 -1.00 11.43
C ASP A 240 -6.80 -0.11 10.22
N ASP A 241 -7.75 0.69 9.70
CA ASP A 241 -7.69 1.39 8.40
C ASP A 241 -6.45 2.30 8.23
N ASP A 242 -5.92 2.85 9.32
CA ASP A 242 -4.73 3.72 9.35
C ASP A 242 -3.46 3.04 9.91
N ASN A 243 -3.57 1.77 10.31
CA ASN A 243 -2.55 0.94 10.91
C ASN A 243 -1.84 1.59 12.14
N ASP A 244 -2.52 2.44 12.92
CA ASP A 244 -1.98 3.08 14.12
C ASP A 244 -1.86 2.11 15.32
N GLY A 245 -2.57 0.99 15.23
CA GLY A 245 -2.61 -0.09 16.20
C GLY A 245 -3.79 -0.04 17.18
N ILE A 246 -4.76 0.82 16.92
CA ILE A 246 -6.09 0.84 17.53
C ILE A 246 -7.08 0.40 16.45
N PRO A 247 -7.79 -0.74 16.63
CA PRO A 247 -8.78 -1.16 15.64
C PRO A 247 -9.92 -0.15 15.53
N ASP A 248 -10.48 0.05 14.34
CA ASP A 248 -11.54 1.04 14.04
C ASP A 248 -12.74 0.90 14.99
N ASP A 249 -13.05 -0.32 15.44
CA ASP A 249 -14.09 -0.59 16.46
C ASP A 249 -13.88 0.13 17.81
N ARG A 250 -12.72 0.76 18.00
CA ARG A 250 -12.27 1.48 19.17
C ARG A 250 -11.44 2.72 18.84
N ASP A 251 -11.23 3.03 17.56
CA ASP A 251 -10.67 4.30 17.18
C ASP A 251 -11.76 5.39 17.27
N ARG A 252 -11.33 6.63 17.24
CA ARG A 252 -12.18 7.82 17.16
C ARG A 252 -11.82 8.67 15.95
N ASP A 253 -10.86 8.22 15.16
CA ASP A 253 -10.19 8.89 14.03
C ASP A 253 -9.56 7.74 13.24
N ASP A 254 -10.41 6.90 12.62
CA ASP A 254 -10.01 5.61 12.00
C ASP A 254 -9.13 5.77 10.75
N ASP A 255 -9.09 6.97 10.16
CA ASP A 255 -8.20 7.32 9.06
C ASP A 255 -7.07 8.31 9.42
N ASN A 256 -6.98 8.71 10.70
CA ASN A 256 -5.95 9.59 11.27
C ASN A 256 -5.79 10.93 10.54
N ASP A 257 -6.84 11.43 9.88
CA ASP A 257 -6.83 12.71 9.17
C ASP A 257 -6.84 13.92 10.15
N GLY A 258 -7.15 13.65 11.42
CA GLY A 258 -7.21 14.61 12.51
C GLY A 258 -8.59 15.20 12.78
N ILE A 259 -9.63 14.70 12.11
CA ILE A 259 -11.05 14.92 12.34
C ILE A 259 -11.60 13.63 12.97
N PRO A 260 -12.22 13.71 14.15
CA PRO A 260 -12.80 12.52 14.75
C PRO A 260 -13.98 11.97 13.94
N ASP A 261 -14.15 10.65 13.83
CA ASP A 261 -15.23 9.99 13.05
C ASP A 261 -16.63 10.51 13.43
N GLU A 262 -16.84 10.88 14.70
CA GLU A 262 -18.09 11.48 15.21
C GLU A 262 -18.43 12.84 14.55
N GLN A 263 -17.45 13.51 13.96
CA GLN A 263 -17.60 14.75 13.20
C GLN A 263 -17.61 14.49 11.69
N GLU A 264 -17.39 13.26 11.23
CA GLU A 264 -17.36 12.94 9.80
C GLU A 264 -18.69 12.41 9.26
N ILE A 265 -19.73 12.47 10.09
CA ILE A 265 -21.10 12.17 9.69
C ILE A 265 -21.49 13.12 8.54
N ASP A 266 -21.99 12.54 7.46
CA ASP A 266 -22.53 13.20 6.26
C ASP A 266 -23.90 12.56 6.00
N THR A 267 -24.94 13.17 6.57
CA THR A 267 -26.28 12.59 6.68
C THR A 267 -26.96 12.42 5.33
N ASP A 268 -26.76 13.37 4.41
CA ASP A 268 -27.34 13.33 3.07
C ASP A 268 -26.44 12.71 1.99
N GLY A 269 -25.15 12.52 2.29
CA GLY A 269 -24.14 11.92 1.42
C GLY A 269 -23.72 12.84 0.28
N ASP A 270 -23.75 14.16 0.45
CA ASP A 270 -23.33 15.13 -0.56
C ASP A 270 -21.83 15.45 -0.56
N GLY A 271 -21.11 14.92 0.43
CA GLY A 271 -19.68 15.07 0.63
C GLY A 271 -19.28 16.26 1.50
N ILE A 272 -20.24 16.94 2.13
CA ILE A 272 -19.99 17.94 3.17
C ILE A 272 -20.40 17.30 4.52
N PRO A 273 -19.46 17.13 5.47
CA PRO A 273 -19.82 16.63 6.78
C PRO A 273 -20.79 17.59 7.50
N ASP A 274 -21.73 17.05 8.27
CA ASP A 274 -22.84 17.76 8.95
C ASP A 274 -22.33 18.98 9.75
N TYR A 275 -21.18 18.87 10.43
CA TYR A 275 -20.62 20.01 11.19
C TYR A 275 -20.18 21.22 10.32
N LEU A 276 -20.10 21.05 9.00
CA LEU A 276 -19.82 22.07 7.99
C LEU A 276 -20.99 22.33 7.04
N ASP A 277 -22.04 21.52 7.07
CA ASP A 277 -23.27 21.78 6.34
C ASP A 277 -24.18 22.75 7.13
N ASP A 278 -25.08 23.42 6.42
CA ASP A 278 -26.14 24.25 7.00
C ASP A 278 -27.54 23.62 6.74
N ASP A 279 -27.63 22.42 6.15
CA ASP A 279 -28.84 21.69 5.70
C ASP A 279 -28.56 20.16 5.62
N ASP A 280 -28.32 19.51 6.77
CA ASP A 280 -27.75 18.14 6.93
C ASP A 280 -28.54 17.02 6.21
N ASP A 281 -29.86 17.17 6.05
CA ASP A 281 -30.71 16.21 5.32
C ASP A 281 -31.09 16.66 3.88
N ASN A 282 -30.62 17.83 3.48
CA ASN A 282 -30.86 18.49 2.20
C ASN A 282 -32.37 18.62 1.84
N ASP A 283 -33.28 18.74 2.81
CA ASP A 283 -34.71 18.94 2.56
C ASP A 283 -35.05 20.39 2.13
N GLY A 284 -34.11 21.32 2.35
CA GLY A 284 -34.20 22.73 2.00
C GLY A 284 -34.62 23.64 3.15
N ILE A 285 -34.65 23.15 4.39
CA ILE A 285 -34.81 23.90 5.63
C ILE A 285 -33.46 23.86 6.35
N PRO A 286 -32.78 25.00 6.55
CA PRO A 286 -31.50 24.99 7.26
C PRO A 286 -31.65 24.49 8.70
N ASP A 287 -30.67 23.74 9.22
CA ASP A 287 -30.72 23.03 10.53
C ASP A 287 -31.15 23.96 11.67
N ALA A 288 -30.60 25.18 11.69
CA ALA A 288 -30.95 26.21 12.67
C ALA A 288 -32.44 26.64 12.68
N GLN A 289 -33.23 26.15 11.73
CA GLN A 289 -34.68 26.34 11.57
C GLN A 289 -35.44 25.02 11.40
N ASP A 290 -34.75 23.89 11.31
CA ASP A 290 -35.36 22.57 11.37
C ASP A 290 -35.60 22.15 12.82
N ASN A 291 -36.39 21.10 13.01
CA ASN A 291 -36.61 20.45 14.30
C ASN A 291 -36.50 18.93 14.11
N ASP A 292 -35.81 18.49 13.05
CA ASP A 292 -35.56 17.11 12.58
C ASP A 292 -34.42 17.28 11.55
N ASP A 293 -33.29 17.86 11.97
CA ASP A 293 -32.20 18.32 11.07
C ASP A 293 -31.51 17.18 10.32
N ASP A 294 -31.49 15.98 10.89
CA ASP A 294 -31.02 14.75 10.24
C ASP A 294 -32.10 13.99 9.42
N GLY A 295 -33.35 14.44 9.50
CA GLY A 295 -34.50 13.89 8.78
C GLY A 295 -34.86 12.44 9.15
N ASP A 296 -34.44 11.92 10.31
CA ASP A 296 -34.70 10.55 10.73
C ASP A 296 -36.17 10.32 11.18
N GLY A 297 -36.89 11.42 11.45
CA GLY A 297 -38.28 11.45 11.89
C GLY A 297 -38.48 11.51 13.40
N ILE A 298 -37.40 11.68 14.17
CA ILE A 298 -37.32 12.00 15.58
C ILE A 298 -36.93 13.47 15.67
N PRO A 299 -37.76 14.32 16.32
CA PRO A 299 -37.38 15.72 16.44
C PRO A 299 -36.13 15.93 17.31
N ASP A 300 -35.25 16.87 16.97
CA ASP A 300 -33.98 17.15 17.68
C ASP A 300 -34.21 17.38 19.20
N ASP A 301 -35.37 17.94 19.57
CA ASP A 301 -35.77 18.15 20.98
C ASP A 301 -35.92 16.85 21.79
N ARG A 302 -35.91 15.69 21.12
CA ARG A 302 -35.96 14.36 21.71
C ARG A 302 -34.67 13.58 21.56
N GLU A 303 -33.67 14.14 20.89
CA GLU A 303 -32.41 13.45 20.61
C GLU A 303 -31.34 13.79 21.64
N LYS A 304 -31.71 14.58 22.65
CA LYS A 304 -30.88 14.81 23.84
C LYS A 304 -30.45 13.45 24.42
N ASP A 305 -29.15 13.31 24.62
CA ASP A 305 -28.47 12.19 25.29
C ASP A 305 -27.55 12.83 26.34
N THR A 306 -28.03 12.90 27.58
CA THR A 306 -27.44 13.71 28.65
C THR A 306 -26.09 13.14 29.11
N ASP A 307 -25.94 11.82 29.12
CA ASP A 307 -24.71 11.16 29.56
C ASP A 307 -23.78 10.69 28.42
N GLY A 308 -24.27 10.74 27.17
CA GLY A 308 -23.54 10.39 25.96
C GLY A 308 -23.30 8.89 25.81
N ASP A 309 -24.20 8.04 26.32
CA ASP A 309 -24.09 6.59 26.20
C ASP A 309 -24.67 6.02 24.88
N GLY A 310 -25.30 6.88 24.07
CA GLY A 310 -25.91 6.57 22.79
C GLY A 310 -27.37 6.14 22.89
N ILE A 311 -28.01 6.28 24.07
CA ILE A 311 -29.44 6.12 24.26
C ILE A 311 -30.03 7.52 24.54
N PRO A 312 -30.91 8.04 23.66
CA PRO A 312 -31.55 9.33 23.93
C PRO A 312 -32.39 9.30 25.22
N ASP A 313 -32.41 10.39 25.98
CA ASP A 313 -33.05 10.57 27.29
C ASP A 313 -34.50 10.01 27.31
N TYR A 314 -35.28 10.22 26.25
CA TYR A 314 -36.67 9.72 26.20
C TYR A 314 -36.80 8.17 26.15
N LEU A 315 -35.69 7.45 25.93
CA LEU A 315 -35.56 6.00 25.93
C LEU A 315 -34.63 5.46 27.02
N ASP A 316 -33.87 6.33 27.70
CA ASP A 316 -33.10 5.96 28.87
C ASP A 316 -34.02 5.86 30.11
N ASP A 317 -33.59 5.09 31.10
CA ASP A 317 -34.21 5.01 32.43
C ASP A 317 -33.28 5.63 33.53
N ASP A 318 -32.11 6.19 33.17
CA ASP A 318 -31.04 6.76 34.03
C ASP A 318 -30.22 7.83 33.25
N ASP A 319 -30.86 8.95 32.88
CA ASP A 319 -30.38 9.97 31.91
C ASP A 319 -28.98 10.56 32.22
N ASP A 320 -28.58 10.66 33.51
CA ASP A 320 -27.26 11.17 33.93
C ASP A 320 -26.27 10.04 34.34
N ASN A 321 -26.71 8.79 34.25
CA ASN A 321 -25.99 7.57 34.62
C ASN A 321 -25.38 7.59 36.03
N ASP A 322 -25.97 8.30 37.00
CA ASP A 322 -25.51 8.32 38.40
C ASP A 322 -25.84 7.02 39.16
N GLY A 323 -26.72 6.21 38.59
CA GLY A 323 -27.17 4.92 39.12
C GLY A 323 -28.48 4.98 39.92
N ILE A 324 -29.21 6.08 39.84
CA ILE A 324 -30.57 6.28 40.34
C ILE A 324 -31.48 6.44 39.10
N PRO A 325 -32.45 5.54 38.89
CA PRO A 325 -33.33 5.69 37.73
C PRO A 325 -34.17 6.96 37.81
N ASP A 326 -34.42 7.65 36.70
CA ASP A 326 -35.10 8.98 36.65
C ASP A 326 -36.41 8.99 37.43
N SER A 327 -37.16 7.89 37.36
CA SER A 327 -38.42 7.74 38.12
C SER A 327 -38.29 7.81 39.65
N GLU A 328 -37.09 7.68 40.19
CA GLU A 328 -36.71 7.85 41.60
C GLU A 328 -35.58 8.90 41.80
N ASP A 329 -35.15 9.60 40.76
CA ASP A 329 -34.27 10.77 40.85
C ASP A 329 -35.10 12.05 41.09
N ASP A 330 -34.50 13.03 41.76
CA ASP A 330 -35.06 14.38 41.91
C ASP A 330 -34.26 15.42 41.07
N ASP A 331 -33.23 14.99 40.32
CA ASP A 331 -32.29 15.76 39.45
C ASP A 331 -31.85 14.82 38.30
N ASP A 332 -32.80 14.43 37.43
CA ASP A 332 -32.62 13.35 36.45
C ASP A 332 -31.57 13.63 35.37
N ASP A 333 -31.30 14.90 35.06
CA ASP A 333 -30.25 15.32 34.12
C ASP A 333 -28.91 15.71 34.78
N GLY A 334 -28.86 15.67 36.12
CA GLY A 334 -27.66 15.92 36.92
C GLY A 334 -27.07 17.33 36.80
N ASP A 335 -27.82 18.32 36.31
CA ASP A 335 -27.34 19.69 36.15
C ASP A 335 -27.22 20.46 37.49
N GLY A 336 -27.80 19.91 38.56
CA GLY A 336 -27.81 20.45 39.90
C GLY A 336 -29.00 21.34 40.25
N ILE A 337 -30.00 21.41 39.36
CA ILE A 337 -31.36 21.93 39.54
C ILE A 337 -32.26 20.72 39.72
N LEU A 338 -33.18 20.77 40.68
CA LEU A 338 -34.10 19.64 40.87
C LEU A 338 -35.19 19.69 39.80
N ASP A 339 -35.68 18.57 39.29
CA ASP A 339 -36.72 18.54 38.22
C ASP A 339 -37.98 19.33 38.62
N VAL A 340 -38.27 19.41 39.92
CA VAL A 340 -39.39 20.21 40.47
C VAL A 340 -39.21 21.71 40.28
N ASP A 341 -37.97 22.17 40.18
CA ASP A 341 -37.55 23.54 39.95
C ASP A 341 -37.29 23.80 38.44
N GLU A 342 -37.28 22.79 37.58
CA GLU A 342 -37.07 22.94 36.12
C GLU A 342 -38.33 23.25 35.32
N LYS A 343 -39.49 23.23 35.97
CA LYS A 343 -40.77 23.50 35.33
C LYS A 343 -40.75 24.85 34.62
N ASP A 344 -41.00 24.85 33.32
CA ASP A 344 -41.17 26.02 32.45
C ASP A 344 -42.58 25.94 31.83
N THR A 345 -43.48 26.81 32.29
CA THR A 345 -44.92 26.71 31.98
C THR A 345 -45.27 27.25 30.60
N ASP A 346 -44.56 28.27 30.10
CA ASP A 346 -44.82 28.88 28.80
C ASP A 346 -43.84 28.42 27.69
N GLY A 347 -42.78 27.72 28.08
CA GLY A 347 -41.79 27.13 27.18
C GLY A 347 -40.85 28.17 26.57
N ASP A 348 -40.60 29.29 27.25
CA ASP A 348 -39.69 30.34 26.77
C ASP A 348 -38.20 30.08 27.08
N GLY A 349 -37.92 29.01 27.82
CA GLY A 349 -36.59 28.58 28.24
C GLY A 349 -36.12 29.18 29.56
N ILE A 350 -37.00 29.85 30.31
CA ILE A 350 -36.76 30.34 31.66
C ILE A 350 -37.63 29.52 32.63
N PRO A 351 -37.05 28.73 33.54
CA PRO A 351 -37.85 28.01 34.53
C PRO A 351 -38.70 28.94 35.39
N ASP A 352 -39.92 28.52 35.75
CA ASP A 352 -40.93 29.28 36.51
C ASP A 352 -40.33 29.98 37.76
N TYR A 353 -39.39 29.34 38.47
CA TYR A 353 -38.78 29.95 39.67
C TYR A 353 -37.87 31.16 39.39
N LEU A 354 -37.47 31.35 38.13
CA LEU A 354 -36.67 32.47 37.61
C LEU A 354 -37.44 33.38 36.66
N ASP A 355 -38.61 32.96 36.20
CA ASP A 355 -39.51 33.77 35.40
C ASP A 355 -40.28 34.77 36.30
N ASP A 356 -40.66 35.92 35.72
CA ASP A 356 -41.53 36.92 36.34
C ASP A 356 -42.96 36.87 35.74
N ASP A 357 -43.24 35.99 34.77
CA ASP A 357 -44.49 35.85 33.98
C ASP A 357 -44.69 34.38 33.51
N ASP A 358 -44.83 33.45 34.45
CA ASP A 358 -44.77 31.97 34.25
C ASP A 358 -45.60 31.44 33.05
N ASP A 359 -46.79 31.99 32.77
CA ASP A 359 -47.68 31.52 31.68
C ASP A 359 -47.58 32.34 30.37
N GLY A 360 -46.69 33.32 30.34
CA GLY A 360 -46.42 34.18 29.18
C GLY A 360 -47.62 35.03 28.73
N ASP A 361 -48.64 35.24 29.58
CA ASP A 361 -49.84 36.00 29.19
C ASP A 361 -49.63 37.53 29.18
N GLY A 362 -48.51 37.98 29.74
CA GLY A 362 -48.10 39.38 29.85
C GLY A 362 -48.51 40.06 31.15
N ILE A 363 -48.94 39.30 32.16
CA ILE A 363 -49.27 39.74 33.51
C ILE A 363 -48.24 39.14 34.48
N PRO A 364 -47.32 39.95 35.02
CA PRO A 364 -46.30 39.41 35.91
C PRO A 364 -46.88 38.71 37.14
N ASP A 365 -46.28 37.61 37.59
CA ASP A 365 -46.83 36.67 38.59
C ASP A 365 -47.30 37.35 39.86
N TYR A 366 -46.57 38.37 40.32
CA TYR A 366 -46.92 39.12 41.53
C TYR A 366 -48.24 39.93 41.40
N LEU A 367 -48.80 40.02 40.19
CA LEU A 367 -50.08 40.61 39.84
C LEU A 367 -51.04 39.61 39.21
N ASP A 368 -50.60 38.40 38.89
CA ASP A 368 -51.44 37.34 38.37
C ASP A 368 -52.23 36.67 39.51
N GLU A 369 -53.46 36.24 39.21
CA GLU A 369 -54.28 35.43 40.11
C GLU A 369 -54.31 33.94 39.71
N ASP A 370 -53.69 33.55 38.59
CA ASP A 370 -53.68 32.26 37.90
C ASP A 370 -52.30 32.09 37.19
N GLN A 371 -51.21 32.03 37.98
CA GLN A 371 -49.82 32.11 37.51
C GLN A 371 -49.46 31.08 36.44
N ASN A 372 -50.12 29.91 36.44
CA ASN A 372 -49.84 28.84 35.47
C ASN A 372 -50.82 28.79 34.29
N GLY A 373 -51.77 29.73 34.21
CA GLY A 373 -52.75 29.83 33.13
C GLY A 373 -53.71 28.63 33.02
N ASP A 374 -53.86 27.79 34.04
CA ASP A 374 -54.67 26.56 33.97
C ASP A 374 -56.19 26.83 34.09
N GLY A 375 -56.56 28.07 34.44
CA GLY A 375 -57.92 28.53 34.61
C GLY A 375 -58.48 28.35 36.03
N ILE A 376 -57.66 27.94 36.98
CA ILE A 376 -57.93 27.83 38.42
C ILE A 376 -57.05 28.86 39.14
N PRO A 377 -57.64 29.89 39.76
CA PRO A 377 -56.84 30.86 40.47
C PRO A 377 -55.96 30.24 41.56
N ASP A 378 -54.74 30.74 41.75
CA ASP A 378 -53.71 30.24 42.69
C ASP A 378 -54.26 30.05 44.12
N TYR A 379 -55.22 30.88 44.52
CA TYR A 379 -55.83 30.80 45.85
C TYR A 379 -56.81 29.62 46.03
N GLU A 380 -57.28 29.04 44.92
CA GLU A 380 -58.10 27.82 44.86
C GLU A 380 -57.26 26.57 44.55
N GLU A 381 -56.01 26.73 44.13
CA GLU A 381 -55.07 25.63 43.98
C GLU A 381 -54.76 24.99 45.32
N VAL A 382 -55.01 23.69 45.40
CA VAL A 382 -54.68 22.90 46.57
C VAL A 382 -53.36 22.22 46.26
N THR A 383 -52.26 22.79 46.74
CA THR A 383 -50.93 22.17 46.68
C THR A 383 -51.03 20.71 47.14
N LYS A 384 -50.68 19.77 46.26
CA LYS A 384 -50.69 18.33 46.56
C LYS A 384 -49.70 17.93 47.67
N ASP A 385 -48.85 18.85 48.14
CA ASP A 385 -47.78 18.58 49.11
C ASP A 385 -48.21 18.52 50.59
N GLU A 386 -49.51 18.57 50.90
CA GLU A 386 -50.01 18.38 52.28
C GLU A 386 -50.86 17.10 52.51
N LEU A 387 -50.48 15.95 51.92
CA LEU A 387 -51.07 14.64 52.31
C LEU A 387 -50.07 13.51 52.57
#